data_AF-A0A426CKK0-F1
#
_entry.id   AF-A0A426CKK0-F1
#
_cell.length_a   1.000
_cell.length_b   1.000
_cell.length_c   1.000
_cell.angle_alpha   90.00
_cell.angle_beta   90.00
_cell.angle_gamma   90.00
#
_symmetry.space_group_name_H-M   'P 1'
#
loop_
_entity.id
_entity.type
_entity.pdbx_description
1 polymer ?
#
loop_
_entity_poly.entity_id
_entity_poly.type
_entity_poly.pdbx_seq_one_letter_code
_entity_poly.pdbx_strand_id
1 'polypeptide(L)'
;MITAPTEPRKWRIANQLREARTNQGLSQGQLANIIYEAGLTYFKLSHLSRLECGYLDATLTEVRIIATILDVLPDWLIGRAKPAPPPTGALASTSTPPIPPSGAPASQPAGLAAAVNGSNGASSNGGGTTNPDDWPDMALLDRGEQDTDVFKQKLNDGLVRAQTMLHRSGLPAAPWRAWRDFDRQARELLRQLG
;
A
#
# COMPACT_ATOMS: atom_id res chain seq x y z
N MET A 1 19.81 16.30 28.75
CA MET A 1 19.93 16.15 27.28
C MET A 1 19.13 14.93 26.89
N ILE A 2 18.01 15.10 26.16
CA ILE A 2 17.16 13.98 25.74
C ILE A 2 17.65 13.56 24.36
N THR A 3 18.26 12.39 24.25
CA THR A 3 18.53 11.76 22.96
C THR A 3 17.20 11.44 22.30
N ALA A 4 16.91 12.08 21.16
CA ALA A 4 15.71 11.78 20.38
C ALA A 4 15.63 10.27 20.09
N PRO A 5 14.42 9.66 20.10
CA PRO A 5 14.27 8.25 19.76
C PRO A 5 14.79 8.03 18.34
N THR A 6 15.92 7.36 18.22
CA THR A 6 16.58 7.09 16.94
C THR A 6 15.64 6.21 16.12
N GLU A 7 14.98 6.80 15.11
CA GLU A 7 14.05 6.06 14.26
C GLU A 7 14.68 4.77 13.76
N PRO A 8 13.99 3.61 13.82
CA PRO A 8 14.57 2.35 13.39
C PRO A 8 15.06 2.43 11.94
N ARG A 9 16.26 1.92 11.66
CA ARG A 9 16.90 1.98 10.32
C ARG A 9 15.92 1.66 9.18
N LYS A 10 15.14 0.59 9.33
CA LYS A 10 14.11 0.15 8.38
C LYS A 10 13.00 1.16 8.09
N TRP A 11 12.61 2.01 9.05
CA TRP A 11 11.60 3.06 8.84
C TRP A 11 12.15 4.22 8.00
N ARG A 12 13.42 4.60 8.18
CA ARG A 12 14.07 5.61 7.32
C ARG A 12 14.17 5.14 5.88
N ILE A 13 14.65 3.90 5.69
CA ILE A 13 14.72 3.26 4.36
C ILE A 13 13.32 3.21 3.71
N ALA A 14 12.30 2.81 4.47
CA ALA A 14 10.91 2.76 3.99
C ALA A 14 10.39 4.12 3.50
N ASN A 15 10.61 5.18 4.29
CA ASN A 15 10.17 6.53 3.96
C ASN A 15 10.92 7.09 2.74
N GLN A 16 12.26 6.98 2.72
CA GLN A 16 13.10 7.50 1.63
C GLN A 16 12.88 6.75 0.31
N LEU A 17 12.67 5.43 0.37
CA LEU A 17 12.28 4.64 -0.80
C LEU A 17 10.94 5.09 -1.38
N ARG A 18 9.93 5.27 -0.52
CA ARG A 18 8.61 5.74 -0.93
C ARG A 18 8.69 7.13 -1.56
N GLU A 19 9.49 8.03 -0.99
CA GLU A 19 9.76 9.37 -1.50
C GLU A 19 10.40 9.32 -2.89
N ALA A 20 11.54 8.63 -3.05
CA ALA A 20 12.23 8.52 -4.34
C ALA A 20 11.38 7.87 -5.42
N ARG A 21 10.65 6.78 -5.10
CA ARG A 21 9.71 6.15 -6.04
C ARG A 21 8.61 7.12 -6.48
N THR A 22 8.08 7.91 -5.55
CA THR A 22 7.00 8.87 -5.83
C THR A 22 7.51 10.05 -6.66
N ASN A 23 8.73 10.52 -6.42
CA ASN A 23 9.40 11.56 -7.21
C ASN A 23 9.66 11.10 -8.66
N GLN A 24 9.92 9.81 -8.90
CA GLN A 24 10.00 9.23 -10.24
C GLN A 24 8.62 8.88 -10.86
N GLY A 25 7.51 9.08 -10.14
CA GLY A 25 6.17 8.74 -10.63
C GLY A 25 5.90 7.23 -10.80
N LEU A 26 6.77 6.35 -10.28
CA LEU A 26 6.64 4.90 -10.43
C LEU A 26 5.60 4.32 -9.45
N SER A 27 4.77 3.39 -9.93
CA SER A 27 3.98 2.54 -9.03
C SER A 27 4.87 1.49 -8.36
N GLN A 28 4.43 0.96 -7.21
CA GLN A 28 5.10 -0.15 -6.54
C GLN A 28 5.22 -1.38 -7.47
N GLY A 29 4.22 -1.63 -8.32
CA GLY A 29 4.25 -2.73 -9.29
C GLY A 29 5.36 -2.58 -10.32
N GLN A 30 5.49 -1.38 -10.91
CA GLN A 30 6.54 -1.08 -11.88
C GLN A 30 7.93 -1.18 -11.24
N LEU A 31 8.14 -0.56 -10.07
CA LEU A 31 9.44 -0.61 -9.40
C LEU A 31 9.83 -2.06 -9.03
N ALA A 32 8.90 -2.87 -8.52
CA ALA A 32 9.15 -4.27 -8.22
C ALA A 32 9.51 -5.08 -9.48
N ASN A 33 8.88 -4.81 -10.62
CA ASN A 33 9.19 -5.48 -11.88
C ASN A 33 10.60 -5.12 -12.38
N ILE A 34 10.98 -3.83 -12.33
CA ILE A 34 12.33 -3.38 -12.72
C ILE A 34 13.40 -4.01 -11.80
N ILE A 35 13.14 -4.13 -10.50
CA ILE A 35 14.07 -4.77 -9.55
C ILE A 35 14.19 -6.28 -9.81
N TYR A 36 13.09 -6.95 -10.18
CA TYR A 36 13.09 -8.35 -10.59
C TYR A 36 13.92 -8.57 -11.87
N GLU A 37 13.74 -7.71 -12.88
CA GLU A 37 14.51 -7.71 -14.13
C GLU A 37 16.00 -7.37 -13.91
N ALA A 38 16.32 -6.54 -12.92
CA ALA A 38 17.69 -6.26 -12.47
C ALA A 38 18.38 -7.42 -11.72
N GLY A 39 17.74 -8.59 -11.63
CA GLY A 39 18.35 -9.84 -11.14
C GLY A 39 17.94 -10.25 -9.72
N LEU A 40 17.16 -9.45 -8.99
CA LEU A 40 16.60 -9.86 -7.70
C LEU A 40 15.28 -10.64 -7.90
N THR A 41 15.39 -11.87 -8.40
CA THR A 41 14.22 -12.70 -8.78
C THR A 41 13.26 -13.06 -7.62
N TYR A 42 13.69 -12.91 -6.37
CA TYR A 42 12.83 -13.06 -5.19
C TYR A 42 12.04 -11.79 -4.86
N PHE A 43 12.41 -10.64 -5.43
CA PHE A 43 11.91 -9.30 -5.09
C PHE A 43 10.58 -9.02 -5.78
N LYS A 44 9.50 -9.55 -5.20
CA LYS A 44 8.13 -9.36 -5.69
C LYS A 44 7.49 -8.08 -5.12
N LEU A 45 6.35 -7.65 -5.68
CA LEU A 45 5.53 -6.54 -5.16
C LEU A 45 5.29 -6.65 -3.64
N SER A 46 5.02 -7.85 -3.13
CA SER A 46 4.81 -8.12 -1.70
C SER A 46 6.02 -7.81 -0.83
N HIS A 47 7.23 -7.96 -1.39
CA HIS A 47 8.50 -7.66 -0.71
C HIS A 47 8.73 -6.15 -0.68
N LEU A 48 8.59 -5.48 -1.82
CA LEU A 48 8.65 -4.01 -1.91
C LEU A 48 7.64 -3.34 -0.97
N SER A 49 6.40 -3.82 -0.94
CA SER A 49 5.34 -3.28 -0.06
C SER A 49 5.68 -3.42 1.43
N ARG A 50 6.26 -4.56 1.85
CA ARG A 50 6.73 -4.76 3.23
C ARG A 50 7.94 -3.89 3.58
N LEU A 51 8.82 -3.64 2.61
CA LEU A 51 10.00 -2.79 2.75
C LEU A 51 9.61 -1.30 2.82
N GLU A 52 8.70 -0.82 1.97
CA GLU A 52 8.08 0.53 2.04
C GLU A 52 7.19 0.76 3.28
N CYS A 53 6.87 -0.28 4.04
CA CYS A 53 6.15 -0.19 5.32
C CYS A 53 7.06 -0.41 6.54
N GLY A 54 8.38 -0.58 6.37
CA GLY A 54 9.32 -0.78 7.49
C GLY A 54 9.15 -2.12 8.24
N TYR A 55 8.45 -3.10 7.65
CA TYR A 55 8.29 -4.44 8.20
C TYR A 55 9.51 -5.35 7.94
N LEU A 56 10.31 -5.03 6.94
CA LEU A 56 11.55 -5.73 6.60
C LEU A 56 12.75 -4.78 6.65
N ASP A 57 13.91 -5.31 7.06
CA ASP A 57 15.18 -4.62 6.90
C ASP A 57 15.74 -4.91 5.50
N ALA A 58 16.06 -3.85 4.76
CA ALA A 58 16.71 -3.98 3.45
C ALA A 58 18.17 -4.43 3.61
N THR A 59 18.53 -5.46 2.85
CA THR A 59 19.91 -5.92 2.68
C THR A 59 20.73 -4.89 1.91
N LEU A 60 22.05 -4.94 2.04
CA LEU A 60 22.94 -3.99 1.35
C LEU A 60 22.86 -4.11 -0.19
N THR A 61 22.61 -5.32 -0.70
CA THR A 61 22.44 -5.60 -2.13
C THR A 61 21.16 -4.98 -2.68
N GLU A 62 20.04 -5.15 -1.98
CA GLU A 62 18.76 -4.51 -2.34
C GLU A 62 18.88 -2.99 -2.35
N VAL A 63 19.45 -2.41 -1.28
CA VAL A 63 19.66 -0.96 -1.20
C VAL A 63 20.45 -0.44 -2.40
N ARG A 64 21.53 -1.12 -2.81
CA ARG A 64 22.33 -0.72 -3.98
C ARG A 64 21.53 -0.79 -5.28
N ILE A 65 20.84 -1.90 -5.54
CA ILE A 65 20.07 -2.10 -6.79
C ILE A 65 18.89 -1.11 -6.86
N ILE A 66 18.14 -0.95 -5.77
CA ILE A 66 17.05 0.03 -5.66
C ILE A 66 17.57 1.45 -5.87
N ALA A 67 18.70 1.81 -5.26
CA ALA A 67 19.31 3.11 -5.40
C ALA A 67 19.77 3.39 -6.85
N THR A 68 20.35 2.40 -7.54
CA THR A 68 20.70 2.50 -8.97
C THR A 68 19.47 2.68 -9.86
N ILE A 69 18.38 1.96 -9.61
CA ILE A 69 17.13 2.07 -10.39
C ILE A 69 16.45 3.43 -10.17
N LEU A 70 16.47 3.93 -8.93
CA LEU A 70 15.86 5.21 -8.56
C LEU A 70 16.77 6.43 -8.77
N ASP A 71 17.97 6.24 -9.33
CA ASP A 71 19.00 7.27 -9.52
C ASP A 71 19.28 8.10 -8.24
N VAL A 72 19.42 7.41 -7.11
CA VAL A 72 19.73 8.00 -5.80
C VAL A 72 20.97 7.37 -5.18
N LEU A 73 21.57 8.05 -4.20
CA LEU A 73 22.71 7.50 -3.46
C LEU A 73 22.28 6.40 -2.48
N PRO A 74 22.96 5.24 -2.43
CA PRO A 74 22.71 4.20 -1.43
C PRO A 74 22.79 4.72 0.02
N ASP A 75 23.73 5.64 0.29
CA ASP A 75 23.88 6.29 1.60
C ASP A 75 22.76 7.28 1.93
N TRP A 76 22.13 7.88 0.90
CA TRP A 76 20.91 8.65 1.13
C TRP A 76 19.78 7.70 1.54
N LEU A 77 19.57 6.61 0.80
CA LEU A 77 18.47 5.66 1.01
C LEU A 77 18.49 4.94 2.38
N ILE A 78 19.61 4.98 3.11
CA ILE A 78 19.76 4.44 4.48
C ILE A 78 19.77 5.53 5.57
N GLY A 79 19.47 6.78 5.21
CA GLY A 79 19.45 7.93 6.12
C GLY A 79 20.82 8.33 6.66
N ARG A 80 21.90 8.14 5.88
CA ARG A 80 23.27 8.57 6.22
C ARG A 80 23.75 9.80 5.45
N ALA A 81 23.19 10.08 4.29
CA ALA A 81 23.48 11.28 3.50
C ALA A 81 22.25 12.21 3.39
N LYS A 82 22.51 13.51 3.16
CA LYS A 82 21.48 14.50 2.78
C LYS A 82 21.00 14.19 1.34
N PRO A 83 19.73 14.42 0.96
CA PRO A 83 19.29 14.27 -0.42
C PRO A 83 20.22 15.03 -1.37
N ALA A 84 20.76 14.31 -2.35
CA ALA A 84 21.42 14.94 -3.47
C ALA A 84 20.38 15.76 -4.24
N PRO A 85 20.72 16.98 -4.72
CA PRO A 85 19.84 17.68 -5.65
C PRO A 85 19.64 16.80 -6.90
N PRO A 86 18.46 16.84 -7.54
CA PRO A 86 18.24 16.10 -8.79
C PRO A 86 19.30 16.51 -9.82
N PRO A 87 19.77 15.60 -10.69
CA PRO A 87 20.82 15.91 -11.66
C PRO A 87 20.36 17.02 -12.61
N THR A 88 20.88 18.23 -12.39
CA THR A 88 20.55 19.41 -13.18
C THR A 88 21.24 19.34 -14.55
N GLY A 89 20.62 18.62 -15.47
CA GLY A 89 20.85 18.74 -16.92
C GLY A 89 21.85 17.76 -17.53
N ALA A 90 21.31 16.78 -18.25
CA ALA A 90 21.96 16.14 -19.40
C ALA A 90 20.92 15.67 -20.43
N LEU A 91 20.25 16.62 -21.09
CA LEU A 91 19.49 16.33 -22.31
C LEU A 91 20.46 16.20 -23.49
N ALA A 92 20.51 15.03 -24.15
CA ALA A 92 20.75 14.91 -25.59
C ALA A 92 20.49 13.47 -26.09
N SER A 93 19.55 13.34 -27.04
CA SER A 93 19.51 12.37 -28.18
C SER A 93 19.79 10.87 -27.91
N THR A 94 19.04 9.88 -28.40
CA THR A 94 18.32 9.72 -29.68
C THR A 94 17.43 8.44 -29.54
N SER A 95 16.38 8.12 -30.30
CA SER A 95 15.86 8.66 -31.57
C SER A 95 14.33 8.50 -31.65
N THR A 96 13.63 9.37 -32.38
CA THR A 96 12.20 9.23 -32.69
C THR A 96 12.01 8.73 -34.13
N PRO A 97 11.27 7.63 -34.39
CA PRO A 97 10.81 7.31 -35.74
C PRO A 97 9.58 8.17 -36.12
N PRO A 98 9.38 8.51 -37.40
CA PRO A 98 8.42 9.52 -37.82
C PRO A 98 6.97 9.01 -37.91
N ILE A 99 6.03 9.92 -37.66
CA ILE A 99 4.58 9.73 -37.84
C ILE A 99 4.21 10.06 -39.31
N PRO A 100 3.52 9.18 -40.05
CA PRO A 100 2.87 9.55 -41.30
C PRO A 100 1.49 10.21 -41.03
N PRO A 101 1.09 11.27 -41.76
CA PRO A 101 -0.15 11.98 -41.52
C PRO A 101 -1.35 11.47 -42.34
N SER A 102 -2.55 11.90 -41.91
CA SER A 102 -3.79 12.08 -42.69
C SER A 102 -4.76 10.89 -42.84
N GLY A 103 -6.05 11.15 -42.62
CA GLY A 103 -7.18 10.24 -42.92
C GLY A 103 -8.23 10.12 -41.81
N ALA A 104 -9.29 10.94 -41.86
CA ALA A 104 -10.52 10.79 -41.06
C ALA A 104 -11.62 10.06 -41.89
N PRO A 105 -12.88 9.85 -41.42
CA PRO A 105 -13.43 9.79 -40.06
C PRO A 105 -14.30 8.50 -39.82
N ALA A 106 -15.08 8.51 -38.73
CA ALA A 106 -16.36 7.79 -38.53
C ALA A 106 -16.38 6.26 -38.28
N SER A 107 -16.83 5.86 -37.08
CA SER A 107 -18.19 5.32 -36.84
C SER A 107 -18.30 4.67 -35.46
N GLN A 108 -19.26 5.11 -34.63
CA GLN A 108 -19.74 4.31 -33.51
C GLN A 108 -20.64 3.18 -34.04
N PRO A 109 -20.74 2.08 -33.29
CA PRO A 109 -22.08 1.58 -32.99
C PRO A 109 -22.27 1.34 -31.49
N ALA A 110 -23.36 1.89 -30.96
CA ALA A 110 -23.94 1.39 -29.72
C ALA A 110 -24.65 0.05 -29.99
N GLY A 111 -24.52 -0.92 -29.10
CA GLY A 111 -25.19 -2.21 -29.21
C GLY A 111 -25.21 -2.94 -27.87
N LEU A 112 -26.38 -2.99 -27.23
CA LEU A 112 -26.60 -3.83 -26.05
C LEU A 112 -26.62 -5.31 -26.45
N ALA A 113 -25.97 -6.16 -25.65
CA ALA A 113 -26.40 -7.54 -25.42
C ALA A 113 -25.92 -8.01 -24.04
N ALA A 114 -26.81 -8.63 -23.26
CA ALA A 114 -26.51 -9.21 -21.95
C ALA A 114 -26.73 -10.73 -21.98
N ALA A 115 -25.87 -11.48 -21.28
CA ALA A 115 -25.99 -12.89 -20.83
C ALA A 115 -24.57 -13.36 -20.44
N VAL A 116 -24.17 -13.57 -19.18
CA VAL A 116 -24.60 -14.50 -18.11
C VAL A 116 -23.98 -15.92 -18.21
N ASN A 117 -23.03 -16.18 -17.29
CA ASN A 117 -22.58 -17.45 -16.68
C ASN A 117 -22.02 -18.65 -17.50
N GLY A 118 -21.08 -19.38 -16.84
CA GLY A 118 -20.75 -20.80 -17.10
C GLY A 118 -19.31 -21.05 -17.58
N SER A 119 -18.26 -20.82 -16.78
CA SER A 119 -17.74 -21.72 -15.73
C SER A 119 -17.15 -23.06 -16.23
N ASN A 120 -15.81 -23.20 -16.24
CA ASN A 120 -15.07 -24.13 -15.34
C ASN A 120 -13.55 -24.21 -15.61
N GLY A 121 -12.79 -24.54 -14.57
CA GLY A 121 -11.32 -24.72 -14.59
C GLY A 121 -10.58 -23.96 -13.48
N ALA A 122 -11.15 -23.82 -12.28
CA ALA A 122 -11.06 -24.83 -11.21
C ALA A 122 -9.63 -25.01 -10.63
N SER A 123 -9.33 -24.28 -9.56
CA SER A 123 -8.51 -24.78 -8.45
C SER A 123 -9.25 -24.46 -7.16
N SER A 124 -9.67 -25.52 -6.46
CA SER A 124 -10.57 -25.46 -5.32
C SER A 124 -9.85 -25.14 -4.02
N ASN A 125 -10.42 -24.27 -3.18
CA ASN A 125 -10.84 -24.59 -1.80
C ASN A 125 -11.27 -23.34 -1.04
N GLY A 126 -12.25 -23.49 -0.14
CA GLY A 126 -12.65 -22.45 0.80
C GLY A 126 -14.07 -21.94 0.63
N GLY A 127 -15.06 -22.85 0.73
CA GLY A 127 -16.40 -22.45 1.17
C GLY A 127 -16.32 -21.97 2.61
N GLY A 128 -15.94 -20.70 2.80
CA GLY A 128 -15.83 -20.09 4.12
C GLY A 128 -17.20 -19.78 4.68
N THR A 129 -17.68 -20.62 5.60
CA THR A 129 -18.63 -20.19 6.63
C THR A 129 -18.04 -18.96 7.32
N THR A 130 -18.57 -17.77 7.03
CA THR A 130 -18.23 -16.56 7.78
C THR A 130 -18.68 -16.77 9.21
N ASN A 131 -17.75 -16.91 10.15
CA ASN A 131 -18.13 -16.94 11.56
C ASN A 131 -18.67 -15.55 11.92
N PRO A 132 -19.72 -15.46 12.75
CA PRO A 132 -20.23 -14.16 13.19
C PRO A 132 -19.14 -13.32 13.89
N ASP A 133 -18.19 -13.98 14.58
CA ASP A 133 -17.02 -13.36 15.20
C ASP A 133 -16.03 -12.68 14.24
N ASP A 134 -16.06 -12.99 12.94
CA ASP A 134 -15.21 -12.34 11.94
C ASP A 134 -15.69 -10.93 11.59
N TRP A 135 -16.92 -10.55 11.96
CA TRP A 135 -17.52 -9.24 11.69
C TRP A 135 -17.36 -8.25 12.87
N PRO A 136 -17.21 -6.94 12.62
CA PRO A 136 -17.29 -5.93 13.67
C PRO A 136 -18.70 -5.83 14.22
N ASP A 137 -18.81 -5.69 15.55
CA ASP A 137 -20.06 -5.28 16.17
C ASP A 137 -20.26 -3.77 15.97
N MET A 138 -20.99 -3.43 14.91
CA MET A 138 -21.30 -2.04 14.56
C MET A 138 -22.18 -1.34 15.60
N ALA A 139 -22.85 -2.08 16.50
CA ALA A 139 -23.62 -1.48 17.60
C ALA A 139 -22.72 -0.79 18.65
N LEU A 140 -21.42 -1.14 18.71
CA LEU A 140 -20.44 -0.45 19.55
C LEU A 140 -20.15 1.00 19.12
N LEU A 141 -20.57 1.40 17.91
CA LEU A 141 -20.47 2.78 17.42
C LEU A 141 -21.69 3.64 17.82
N ASP A 142 -22.78 3.02 18.26
CA ASP A 142 -23.92 3.74 18.81
C ASP A 142 -23.68 4.08 20.29
N ARG A 143 -23.72 5.37 20.61
CA ARG A 143 -23.55 5.87 21.97
C ARG A 143 -24.74 5.50 22.87
N GLY A 144 -25.95 5.46 22.32
CA GLY A 144 -27.20 5.36 23.09
C GLY A 144 -27.24 6.34 24.28
N GLU A 145 -27.78 5.87 25.41
CA GLU A 145 -27.77 6.57 26.71
C GLU A 145 -26.50 6.34 27.54
N GLN A 146 -25.39 5.86 26.95
CA GLN A 146 -24.22 5.47 27.75
C GLN A 146 -23.35 6.68 28.17
N ASP A 147 -22.87 6.61 29.41
CA ASP A 147 -21.86 7.54 29.94
C ASP A 147 -20.65 7.67 29.02
N THR A 148 -20.19 8.92 28.88
CA THR A 148 -19.12 9.31 27.95
C THR A 148 -17.85 8.48 28.14
N ASP A 149 -17.44 8.21 29.38
CA ASP A 149 -16.23 7.46 29.68
C ASP A 149 -16.39 5.95 29.46
N VAL A 150 -17.58 5.40 29.73
CA VAL A 150 -17.92 4.00 29.41
C VAL A 150 -17.94 3.78 27.90
N PHE A 151 -18.50 4.74 27.15
CA PHE A 151 -18.51 4.71 25.69
C PHE A 151 -17.10 4.85 25.10
N LYS A 152 -16.27 5.77 25.62
CA LYS A 152 -14.85 5.87 25.27
C LYS A 152 -14.10 4.57 25.51
N GLN A 153 -14.34 3.89 26.63
CA GLN A 153 -13.70 2.61 26.94
C GLN A 153 -14.11 1.52 25.93
N LYS A 154 -15.41 1.37 25.66
CA LYS A 154 -15.92 0.42 24.65
C LYS A 154 -15.38 0.69 23.24
N LEU A 155 -15.25 1.95 22.82
CA LEU A 155 -14.63 2.30 21.54
C LEU A 155 -13.15 1.91 21.49
N ASN A 156 -12.40 2.06 22.59
CA ASN A 156 -11.00 1.62 22.66
C ASN A 156 -10.88 0.08 22.62
N ASP A 157 -11.71 -0.65 23.35
CA ASP A 157 -11.76 -2.13 23.28
C ASP A 157 -12.13 -2.61 21.87
N GLY A 158 -13.09 -1.95 21.23
CA GLY A 158 -13.47 -2.18 19.83
C GLY A 158 -12.30 -1.92 18.86
N LEU A 159 -11.52 -0.86 19.06
CA LEU A 159 -10.33 -0.55 18.26
C LEU A 159 -9.21 -1.60 18.43
N VAL A 160 -8.99 -2.12 19.64
CA VAL A 160 -8.03 -3.22 19.88
C VAL A 160 -8.48 -4.50 19.17
N ARG A 161 -9.78 -4.82 19.21
CA ARG A 161 -10.36 -5.95 18.46
C ARG A 161 -10.24 -5.75 16.95
N ALA A 162 -10.49 -4.53 16.45
CA ALA A 162 -10.34 -4.17 15.04
C ALA A 162 -8.89 -4.34 14.55
N GLN A 163 -7.91 -3.85 15.32
CA GLN A 163 -6.50 -4.05 14.99
C GLN A 163 -6.12 -5.54 14.98
N THR A 164 -6.63 -6.32 15.93
CA THR A 164 -6.39 -7.78 15.98
C THR A 164 -6.95 -8.46 14.71
N MET A 165 -8.17 -8.14 14.30
CA MET A 165 -8.80 -8.75 13.12
C MET A 165 -8.17 -8.28 11.80
N LEU A 166 -7.75 -7.01 11.69
CA LEU A 166 -7.11 -6.48 10.48
C LEU A 166 -5.71 -7.08 10.22
N HIS A 167 -5.03 -7.58 11.25
CA HIS A 167 -3.76 -8.31 11.13
C HIS A 167 -3.93 -9.83 11.01
N ARG A 168 -5.15 -10.36 11.15
CA ARG A 168 -5.43 -11.81 11.05
C ARG A 168 -5.39 -12.26 9.59
N SER A 169 -4.41 -13.09 9.26
CA SER A 169 -4.31 -13.70 7.93
C SER A 169 -5.48 -14.63 7.64
N GLY A 170 -6.07 -14.54 6.45
CA GLY A 170 -7.19 -15.38 6.01
C GLY A 170 -8.59 -14.81 6.29
N LEU A 171 -8.70 -13.60 6.85
CA LEU A 171 -10.00 -12.93 6.97
C LEU A 171 -10.60 -12.63 5.57
N PRO A 172 -11.87 -12.95 5.30
CA PRO A 172 -12.48 -12.65 4.00
C PRO A 172 -12.58 -11.14 3.74
N ALA A 173 -12.59 -10.75 2.46
CA ALA A 173 -12.49 -9.34 2.05
C ALA A 173 -13.66 -8.45 2.51
N ALA A 174 -14.86 -9.01 2.71
CA ALA A 174 -16.02 -8.24 3.19
C ALA A 174 -15.91 -7.88 4.69
N PRO A 175 -15.73 -8.84 5.62
CA PRO A 175 -15.41 -8.54 7.02
C PRO A 175 -14.19 -7.63 7.19
N TRP A 176 -13.12 -7.81 6.39
CA TRP A 176 -11.92 -6.98 6.47
C TRP A 176 -12.20 -5.50 6.14
N ARG A 177 -13.05 -5.22 5.14
CA ARG A 177 -13.50 -3.85 4.84
C ARG A 177 -14.32 -3.28 6.00
N ALA A 178 -15.28 -4.05 6.53
CA ALA A 178 -16.10 -3.63 7.66
C ALA A 178 -15.24 -3.24 8.88
N TRP A 179 -14.20 -4.02 9.22
CA TRP A 179 -13.26 -3.67 10.29
C TRP A 179 -12.44 -2.39 10.01
N ARG A 180 -12.12 -2.07 8.75
CA ARG A 180 -11.46 -0.79 8.40
C ARG A 180 -12.39 0.42 8.50
N ASP A 181 -13.66 0.25 8.16
CA ASP A 181 -14.64 1.33 8.30
C ASP A 181 -15.00 1.54 9.78
N PHE A 182 -15.09 0.46 10.57
CA PHE A 182 -15.20 0.53 12.03
C PHE A 182 -14.02 1.27 12.68
N ASP A 183 -12.75 0.90 12.38
CA ASP A 183 -11.57 1.58 12.95
C ASP A 183 -11.56 3.09 12.63
N ARG A 184 -11.98 3.47 11.41
CA ARG A 184 -12.11 4.88 11.01
C ARG A 184 -13.19 5.61 11.80
N GLN A 185 -14.38 5.02 11.92
CA GLN A 185 -15.52 5.63 12.61
C GLN A 185 -15.28 5.72 14.12
N ALA A 186 -14.74 4.69 14.76
CA ALA A 186 -14.41 4.70 16.19
C ALA A 186 -13.34 5.75 16.54
N ARG A 187 -12.30 5.92 15.70
CA ARG A 187 -11.30 7.00 15.88
C ARG A 187 -11.91 8.39 15.76
N GLU A 188 -12.80 8.59 14.80
CA GLU A 188 -13.46 9.88 14.59
C GLU A 188 -14.43 10.21 15.73
N LEU A 189 -15.19 9.22 16.24
CA LEU A 189 -16.01 9.40 17.44
C LEU A 189 -15.17 9.74 18.68
N LEU A 190 -14.06 9.03 18.92
CA LEU A 190 -13.14 9.37 20.03
C LEU A 190 -12.58 10.80 19.89
N ARG A 191 -12.32 11.28 18.67
CA ARG A 191 -11.88 12.66 18.39
C ARG A 191 -12.96 13.71 18.65
N GLN A 192 -14.24 13.35 18.54
CA GLN A 192 -15.37 14.24 18.85
C GLN A 192 -15.76 14.23 20.35
N LEU A 193 -15.29 13.24 21.10
CA LEU A 193 -15.59 13.06 22.53
C LEU A 193 -14.45 13.52 23.47
N GLY A 194 -13.29 13.89 22.93
CA GLY A 194 -12.10 14.38 23.64
C GLY A 194 -11.92 15.88 23.51
#